data_AF-A0A1G5ND58-F1
#
_entry.id   AF-A0A1G5ND58-F1
#
_cell.length_a   1.000
_cell.length_b   1.000
_cell.length_c   1.000
_cell.angle_alpha   90.00
_cell.angle_beta   90.00
_cell.angle_gamma   90.00
#
_symmetry.space_group_name_H-M   'P 1'
#
loop_
_entity.id
_entity.type
_entity.pdbx_description
1 polymer ?
#
loop_
_entity_poly.entity_id
_entity_poly.type
_entity_poly.pdbx_seq_one_letter_code
_entity_poly.pdbx_strand_id
1 'polypeptide(L)'
;MSSLIVLQEFCVLCEVSEPVVVEIVEHGILAPQRGKRPAEWHFDTSALHRARRAVRLRHELELDWSATALALHLLDEVEELRRENQRLRQRLARFAGELRDVGADS
;
A
#
# COMPACT_ATOMS: atom_id res chain seq x y z
N MET A 1 -16.05 7.01 -6.06
CA MET A 1 -16.65 6.76 -4.73
C MET A 1 -16.07 5.44 -4.23
N SER A 2 -15.35 5.44 -3.11
CA SER A 2 -14.90 4.18 -2.50
C SER A 2 -16.10 3.52 -1.83
N SER A 3 -16.53 2.37 -2.33
CA SER A 3 -17.55 1.57 -1.64
C SER A 3 -16.93 1.01 -0.36
N LEU A 4 -17.64 1.17 0.76
CA LEU A 4 -17.24 0.58 2.04
C LEU A 4 -17.94 -0.77 2.21
N ILE A 5 -17.18 -1.77 2.66
CA ILE A 5 -17.65 -3.14 2.88
C ILE A 5 -17.39 -3.55 4.33
N VAL A 6 -18.29 -4.35 4.89
CA VAL A 6 -18.17 -4.86 6.27
C VAL A 6 -17.11 -5.96 6.36
N LEU A 7 -16.61 -6.23 7.57
CA LEU A 7 -15.56 -7.25 7.82
C LEU A 7 -15.89 -8.62 7.19
N GLN A 8 -17.13 -9.08 7.27
CA GLN A 8 -17.50 -10.39 6.72
C GLN A 8 -17.37 -10.44 5.20
N GLU A 9 -17.82 -9.40 4.49
CA GLU A 9 -17.64 -9.27 3.04
C GLU A 9 -16.17 -9.09 2.68
N PHE A 10 -15.43 -8.31 3.48
CA PHE A 10 -13.99 -8.12 3.32
C PHE A 10 -13.23 -9.45 3.37
N CYS A 11 -13.48 -10.28 4.37
CA CYS A 11 -12.86 -11.61 4.53
C CYS A 11 -13.10 -12.50 3.30
N VAL A 12 -14.32 -12.52 2.78
CA VAL A 12 -14.68 -13.27 1.56
C VAL A 12 -13.92 -12.74 0.36
N LEU A 13 -13.89 -11.42 0.17
CA LEU A 13 -13.26 -10.81 -0.99
C LEU A 13 -11.74 -10.95 -0.98
N CYS A 14 -11.08 -10.79 0.17
CA CYS A 14 -9.61 -10.91 0.24
C CYS A 14 -9.12 -12.36 0.44
N GLU A 15 -10.03 -13.31 0.66
CA GLU A 15 -9.72 -14.72 0.98
C GLU A 15 -8.86 -14.86 2.25
N VAL A 16 -9.17 -14.03 3.25
CA VAL A 16 -8.47 -14.02 4.54
C VAL A 16 -9.50 -14.23 5.65
N SER A 17 -9.21 -15.15 6.57
CA SER A 17 -10.10 -15.44 7.70
C SER A 17 -10.20 -14.25 8.66
N GLU A 18 -11.36 -14.07 9.28
CA GLU A 18 -11.62 -12.98 10.23
C GLU A 18 -10.57 -12.83 11.34
N PRO A 19 -10.11 -13.89 12.03
CA PRO A 19 -9.09 -13.75 13.09
C PRO A 19 -7.79 -13.13 12.57
N VAL A 20 -7.40 -13.48 11.35
CA VAL A 20 -6.20 -12.95 10.68
C VAL A 20 -6.41 -11.48 10.32
N VAL A 21 -7.59 -11.10 9.83
CA VAL A 21 -7.89 -9.68 9.55
C VAL A 21 -7.86 -8.84 10.83
N VAL A 22 -8.39 -9.36 11.94
CA VAL A 22 -8.33 -8.71 13.26
C VAL A 22 -6.88 -8.49 13.68
N GLU A 23 -6.05 -9.53 13.60
CA GLU A 23 -4.64 -9.45 13.97
C GLU A 23 -3.85 -8.44 13.11
N ILE A 24 -4.13 -8.40 11.80
CA ILE A 24 -3.55 -7.41 10.86
C ILE A 24 -3.95 -5.98 11.26
N VAL A 25 -5.18 -5.76 11.71
CA VAL A 25 -5.65 -4.44 12.18
C VAL A 25 -4.98 -4.06 13.51
N GLU A 26 -4.84 -5.00 14.43
CA GLU A 26 -4.16 -4.77 15.72
C GLU A 26 -2.69 -4.36 15.56
N HIS A 27 -2.01 -4.89 14.54
CA HIS A 27 -0.65 -4.51 14.18
C HIS A 27 -0.57 -3.23 13.31
N GLY A 28 -1.70 -2.56 13.08
CA GLY A 28 -1.76 -1.31 12.30
C GLY A 28 -1.48 -1.46 10.81
N ILE A 29 -1.43 -2.70 10.30
CA ILE A 29 -1.24 -2.95 8.87
C ILE A 29 -2.50 -2.53 8.09
N LEU A 30 -3.67 -2.76 8.68
CA LEU A 30 -4.95 -2.27 8.16
C LEU A 30 -5.57 -1.31 9.18
N ALA A 31 -6.29 -0.32 8.65
CA ALA A 31 -7.12 0.57 9.44
C ALA A 31 -8.55 0.54 8.88
N PRO A 32 -9.56 0.20 9.68
CA PRO A 32 -10.95 0.31 9.25
C PRO A 32 -11.32 1.80 9.10
N GLN A 33 -12.09 2.12 8.07
CA GLN A 33 -12.59 3.47 7.79
C GLN A 33 -13.68 3.89 8.79
N ARG A 34 -14.39 2.91 9.38
CA ARG A 34 -15.41 3.12 10.42
C ARG A 34 -15.42 1.96 11.41
N GLY A 35 -15.96 2.23 12.60
CA GLY A 35 -16.16 1.24 13.66
C GLY A 35 -14.96 1.10 14.58
N LYS A 36 -15.21 0.85 15.87
CA LYS A 36 -14.14 0.63 16.86
C LYS A 36 -13.91 -0.83 17.18
N ARG A 37 -14.87 -1.70 16.87
CA ARG A 37 -14.84 -3.14 17.15
C ARG A 37 -15.00 -3.91 15.84
N PRO A 38 -14.51 -5.17 15.75
CA PRO A 38 -14.61 -6.00 14.54
C PRO A 38 -16.00 -6.02 13.89
N ALA A 39 -17.06 -6.13 14.69
CA ALA A 39 -18.46 -6.15 14.21
C ALA A 39 -18.93 -4.84 13.54
N GLU A 40 -18.24 -3.73 13.78
CA GLU A 40 -18.55 -2.40 13.23
C GLU A 40 -17.61 -2.01 12.10
N TRP A 41 -16.56 -2.80 11.84
CA TRP A 41 -15.51 -2.43 10.91
C TRP A 41 -16.00 -2.37 9.47
N HIS A 42 -15.66 -1.27 8.82
CA HIS A 42 -15.85 -1.07 7.40
C HIS A 42 -14.51 -0.74 6.75
N PHE A 43 -14.25 -1.37 5.61
CA PHE A 43 -13.02 -1.20 4.84
C PHE A 43 -13.35 -0.70 3.44
N ASP A 44 -12.42 0.03 2.83
CA ASP A 44 -12.49 0.34 1.40
C ASP A 44 -11.81 -0.74 0.55
N THR A 45 -11.89 -0.59 -0.76
CA THR A 45 -11.30 -1.55 -1.71
C THR A 45 -9.77 -1.55 -1.73
N SER A 46 -9.11 -0.48 -1.27
CA SER A 46 -7.64 -0.42 -1.18
C SER A 46 -7.11 -1.30 -0.05
N ALA A 47 -7.88 -1.42 1.04
CA ALA A 47 -7.57 -2.31 2.15
C ALA A 47 -7.51 -3.79 1.71
N LEU A 48 -8.30 -4.22 0.71
CA LEU A 48 -8.25 -5.59 0.17
C LEU A 48 -6.86 -5.93 -0.38
N HIS A 49 -6.27 -4.99 -1.12
CA HIS A 49 -4.95 -5.17 -1.74
C HIS A 49 -3.87 -5.21 -0.67
N ARG A 50 -3.98 -4.34 0.34
CA ARG A 50 -3.05 -4.28 1.47
C ARG A 50 -3.09 -5.55 2.32
N ALA A 51 -4.29 -6.10 2.58
CA ALA A 51 -4.46 -7.36 3.30
C ALA A 51 -3.76 -8.54 2.60
N ARG A 52 -4.04 -8.73 1.30
CA ARG A 52 -3.42 -9.79 0.50
C ARG A 52 -1.90 -9.66 0.44
N ARG A 53 -1.39 -8.43 0.28
CA ARG A 53 0.05 -8.16 0.29
C ARG A 53 0.68 -8.52 1.64
N ALA A 54 0.03 -8.19 2.75
CA ALA A 54 0.50 -8.54 4.08
C ALA A 54 0.58 -10.06 4.31
N VAL A 55 -0.50 -10.79 3.99
CA VAL A 55 -0.54 -12.25 4.13
C VAL A 55 0.53 -12.92 3.26
N ARG A 56 0.66 -12.49 2.00
CA ARG A 56 1.66 -13.03 1.08
C ARG A 56 3.07 -12.75 1.57
N LEU A 57 3.39 -11.50 1.94
CA LEU A 57 4.72 -11.13 2.41
C LEU A 57 5.11 -11.90 3.68
N ARG A 58 4.16 -12.03 4.62
CA ARG A 58 4.35 -12.81 5.85
C ARG A 58 4.71 -14.26 5.54
N HIS A 59 3.99 -14.88 4.61
CA HIS A 59 4.22 -16.26 4.21
C HIS A 59 5.53 -16.44 3.44
N GLU A 60 5.82 -15.56 2.47
CA GLU A 60 7.02 -15.64 1.63
C GLU A 60 8.32 -15.43 2.41
N LEU A 61 8.27 -14.61 3.47
CA LEU A 61 9.44 -14.27 4.28
C LEU A 61 9.41 -14.88 5.69
N GLU A 62 8.44 -15.76 5.97
CA GLU A 62 8.25 -16.43 7.27
C GLU A 62 8.28 -15.47 8.48
N LEU A 63 7.64 -14.30 8.31
CA LEU A 63 7.64 -13.25 9.33
C LEU A 63 6.49 -13.42 10.33
N ASP A 64 6.63 -12.80 11.50
CA ASP A 64 5.47 -12.46 12.32
C ASP A 64 4.79 -11.17 11.81
N TRP A 65 3.66 -10.79 12.41
CA TRP A 65 2.93 -9.59 12.00
C TRP A 65 3.62 -8.28 12.31
N SER A 66 4.39 -8.22 13.39
CA SER A 66 5.15 -7.02 13.75
C SER A 66 6.24 -6.75 12.70
N ALA A 67 6.99 -7.79 12.33
CA ALA A 67 7.98 -7.74 11.26
C ALA A 67 7.34 -7.49 9.89
N THR A 68 6.17 -8.07 9.62
CA THR A 68 5.41 -7.81 8.39
C THR A 68 4.98 -6.35 8.28
N ALA A 69 4.49 -5.75 9.36
CA ALA A 69 4.09 -4.34 9.38
C ALA A 69 5.27 -3.41 9.05
N LEU A 70 6.42 -3.66 9.68
CA LEU A 70 7.66 -2.92 9.41
C LEU A 70 8.13 -3.12 7.97
N ALA A 71 8.14 -4.36 7.47
CA ALA A 71 8.57 -4.66 6.12
C ALA A 71 7.67 -3.98 5.07
N LEU A 72 6.34 -3.99 5.27
CA LEU A 72 5.41 -3.25 4.41
C LEU A 72 5.67 -1.75 4.42
N HIS A 73 5.91 -1.17 5.60
CA HIS A 73 6.24 0.24 5.71
C HIS A 73 7.52 0.59 4.95
N LEU A 74 8.58 -0.19 5.12
CA LEU A 74 9.85 0.02 4.40
C LEU A 74 9.69 -0.16 2.88
N LEU A 75 8.88 -1.13 2.43
CA LEU A 75 8.59 -1.28 1.01
C LEU A 75 7.80 -0.08 0.46
N ASP A 76 6.85 0.46 1.22
CA ASP A 76 6.11 1.67 0.86
C ASP A 76 7.07 2.88 0.75
N GLU A 77 8.03 3.02 1.68
CA GLU A 77 9.06 4.06 1.61
C GLU A 77 9.98 3.90 0.38
N VAL A 78 10.43 2.68 0.09
CA VAL A 78 11.26 2.40 -1.09
C VAL A 78 10.52 2.72 -2.39
N GLU A 79 9.23 2.37 -2.47
CA GLU A 79 8.39 2.70 -3.62
C GLU A 79 8.24 4.23 -3.79
N GLU A 80 8.05 4.97 -2.70
CA GLU A 80 7.97 6.43 -2.76
C GLU A 80 9.27 7.07 -3.22
N LEU A 81 10.40 6.65 -2.65
CA LEU A 81 11.73 7.14 -3.04
C LEU A 81 12.01 6.86 -4.53
N ARG A 82 11.62 5.68 -5.03
CA ARG A 82 11.76 5.33 -6.45
C ARG A 82 10.88 6.21 -7.34
N ARG A 83 9.63 6.49 -6.95
CA ARG A 83 8.73 7.39 -7.67
C ARG A 83 9.30 8.80 -7.74
N GLU A 84 9.78 9.32 -6.62
CA GLU A 84 10.39 10.65 -6.57
C GLU A 84 11.65 10.72 -7.45
N ASN A 85 12.54 9.74 -7.34
CA ASN A 85 13.74 9.69 -8.15
C ASN A 85 13.42 9.67 -9.65
N GLN A 86 12.42 8.89 -10.05
CA GLN A 86 11.95 8.83 -11.44
C GLN A 86 11.40 10.20 -11.91
N ARG A 87 10.59 10.86 -11.08
CA ARG A 87 10.06 12.20 -11.37
C ARG A 87 11.19 13.22 -11.54
N LEU A 88 12.21 13.19 -10.68
CA LEU A 88 13.37 14.07 -10.77
C LEU A 88 14.17 13.83 -12.05
N ARG A 89 14.42 12.56 -12.40
CA ARG A 89 15.10 12.18 -13.65
C ARG A 89 14.34 12.66 -14.89
N GLN A 90 13.01 12.54 -14.91
CA GLN A 90 12.18 13.06 -16.01
C GLN A 90 12.27 14.57 -16.15
N ARG A 91 12.27 15.31 -15.03
CA ARG A 91 12.45 16.77 -15.04
C ARG A 91 13.82 17.18 -15.56
N LEU A 92 14.89 16.51 -15.13
CA LEU A 92 16.25 16.76 -15.61
C LEU A 92 16.38 16.47 -17.11
N ALA A 93 15.81 15.35 -17.59
CA ALA A 93 15.82 15.00 -19.01
C ALA A 93 15.10 16.04 -19.86
N ARG A 94 13.96 16.56 -19.39
CA ARG A 94 13.22 17.63 -20.05
C ARG A 94 14.06 18.91 -20.16
N PHE A 95 14.66 19.38 -19.06
CA PHE A 95 15.52 20.58 -19.10
C PHE A 95 16.75 20.42 -19.99
N ALA A 96 17.38 19.24 -19.97
CA ALA A 96 18.53 18.95 -20.84
C ALA A 96 18.14 18.95 -22.33
N GLY A 97 16.92 18.51 -22.67
CA GLY A 97 16.37 18.61 -24.02
C GLY A 97 16.12 20.07 -24.42
N GLU A 98 15.46 20.84 -23.56
CA GLU A 98 15.16 22.27 -23.80
C GLU A 98 16.44 23.10 -24.03
N LEU A 99 17.52 22.84 -23.29
CA LEU A 99 18.83 23.49 -23.50
C LEU A 99 19.50 23.12 -24.83
N ARG A 100 19.25 21.92 -25.33
CA ARG A 100 19.83 21.43 -26.60
C ARG A 100 19.13 22.03 -27.82
N ASP A 101 17.84 22.29 -27.71
CA ASP A 101 17.03 22.92 -28.76
C ASP A 101 17.31 24.43 -28.87
N VAL A 102 17.54 25.13 -27.74
CA VAL A 102 17.91 26.57 -27.74
C VAL A 102 19.28 26.83 -28.37
N GLY A 103 20.22 25.88 -28.25
CA GLY A 103 21.56 26.00 -28.85
C GLY A 103 21.64 25.62 -30.33
N ALA A 104 20.57 25.07 -30.93
CA ALA A 104 20.52 24.68 -32.34
C ALA A 104 19.88 25.75 -33.25
N ASP A 105 19.28 26.78 -32.66
CA ASP A 105 18.57 27.88 -33.33
C ASP A 105 19.35 29.21 -33.26
N SER A 106 20.65 29.15 -32.94
CA SER A 106 21.62 30.27 -32.91
C SER A 106 22.87 29.92 -33.71
#